data_AF-A0A978SE66-F1
#
_entry.id   AF-A0A978SE66-F1
#
_cell.length_a   1.000
_cell.length_b   1.000
_cell.length_c   1.000
_cell.angle_alpha   90.00
_cell.angle_beta   90.00
_cell.angle_gamma   90.00
#
_symmetry.space_group_name_H-M   'P 1'
#
loop_
_entity.id
_entity.type
_entity.pdbx_description
1 polymer ?
#
loop_
_entity_poly.entity_id
_entity_poly.type
_entity_poly.pdbx_seq_one_letter_code
_entity_poly.pdbx_strand_id
1 'polypeptide(L)'
;MAKTNTAELAEAYQSTDSLFPRVNNPWNLDYTPGVSSGGSAAVAARRSPLDLGNDIAGSVRQPAHFCGGYGLKLTDRRIPTAGQIPDIPGMPVCFRQMMTVGCFVRSLEDLQLCFSLIAGTDTRRPDVLPVPLDIPAGQVLPNLKIAWIDQ
;
A
#
# COMPACT_ATOMS: atom_id res chain seq x y z
N MET A 1 -14.01 -8.83 0.42
CA MET A 1 -14.55 -7.62 -0.25
C MET A 1 -15.23 -6.77 0.81
N ALA A 2 -14.45 -5.94 1.51
CA ALA A 2 -14.87 -5.10 2.64
C ALA A 2 -13.91 -3.90 2.72
N LYS A 3 -14.20 -2.92 3.57
CA LYS A 3 -13.21 -1.90 3.96
C LYS A 3 -12.46 -2.39 5.20
N THR A 4 -11.15 -2.38 5.16
CA THR A 4 -10.27 -2.70 6.28
C THR A 4 -10.10 -1.46 7.17
N ASN A 5 -9.91 -1.67 8.48
CA ASN A 5 -9.74 -0.54 9.40
C ASN A 5 -8.40 0.17 9.15
N THR A 6 -8.36 1.47 9.36
CA THR A 6 -7.17 2.33 9.23
C THR A 6 -7.04 3.16 10.49
N ALA A 7 -5.82 3.52 10.87
CA ALA A 7 -5.61 4.55 11.88
C ALA A 7 -6.35 5.85 11.52
N GLU A 8 -6.81 6.58 12.53
CA GLU A 8 -7.56 7.82 12.40
C GLU A 8 -6.78 8.81 11.52
N LEU A 9 -7.46 9.26 10.46
CA LEU A 9 -6.90 10.12 9.40
C LEU A 9 -5.60 9.61 8.75
N ALA A 10 -5.24 8.34 8.96
CA ALA A 10 -3.98 7.73 8.59
C ALA A 10 -2.73 8.31 9.29
N GLU A 11 -2.88 8.91 10.48
CA GLU A 11 -1.80 9.69 11.13
C GLU A 11 -1.28 9.09 12.46
N ALA A 12 -1.77 7.92 12.89
CA ALA A 12 -1.34 7.30 14.15
C ALA A 12 -0.31 6.17 13.97
N TYR A 13 0.43 5.88 15.05
CA TYR A 13 1.38 4.76 15.15
C TYR A 13 0.76 3.43 15.60
N GLN A 14 -0.54 3.45 15.90
CA GLN A 14 -1.33 2.25 16.18
C GLN A 14 -2.73 2.40 15.55
N SER A 15 -3.30 1.32 15.02
CA SER A 15 -4.69 1.31 14.51
C SER A 15 -5.71 1.17 15.66
N THR A 16 -5.70 2.16 16.55
CA THR A 16 -6.74 2.39 17.56
C THR A 16 -7.56 3.59 17.14
N ASP A 17 -8.87 3.41 16.97
CA ASP A 17 -9.78 4.45 16.52
C ASP A 17 -10.92 4.62 17.52
N SER A 18 -11.49 5.81 17.59
CA SER A 18 -12.70 6.08 18.38
C SER A 18 -13.94 5.38 17.81
N LEU A 19 -13.95 5.13 16.49
CA LEU A 19 -15.08 4.56 15.76
C LEU A 19 -15.03 3.04 15.62
N PHE A 20 -13.84 2.46 15.58
CA PHE A 20 -13.66 1.02 15.33
C PHE A 20 -12.75 0.39 16.37
N PRO A 21 -12.99 -0.89 16.72
CA PRO A 21 -12.09 -1.61 17.62
C PRO A 21 -10.65 -1.66 17.11
N ARG A 22 -9.72 -1.73 18.05
CA ARG A 22 -8.29 -1.87 17.76
C ARG A 22 -8.02 -3.07 16.85
N VAL A 23 -7.21 -2.87 15.82
CA VAL A 23 -6.68 -3.97 15.01
C VAL A 23 -5.43 -4.54 15.68
N ASN A 24 -5.33 -5.87 15.74
CA ASN A 24 -4.20 -6.57 16.33
C ASN A 24 -3.39 -7.31 15.25
N ASN A 25 -2.11 -7.55 15.52
CA ASN A 25 -1.26 -8.37 14.67
C ASN A 25 -1.70 -9.85 14.72
N PRO A 26 -1.81 -10.55 13.58
CA PRO A 26 -2.27 -11.93 13.55
C PRO A 26 -1.26 -12.94 14.12
N TRP A 27 0.01 -12.55 14.26
CA TRP A 27 1.05 -13.40 14.85
C TRP A 27 1.12 -13.27 16.37
N ASN A 28 0.73 -12.12 16.92
CA ASN A 28 0.60 -11.88 18.36
C ASN A 28 -0.40 -10.75 18.61
N LEU A 29 -1.49 -11.06 19.34
CA LEU A 29 -2.59 -10.11 19.57
C LEU A 29 -2.21 -8.90 20.44
N ASP A 30 -1.07 -8.96 21.14
CA ASP A 30 -0.52 -7.85 21.93
C ASP A 30 0.30 -6.86 21.08
N TYR A 31 0.60 -7.21 19.82
CA TYR A 31 1.43 -6.39 18.93
C TYR A 31 0.61 -5.59 17.93
N THR A 32 1.20 -4.48 17.48
CA THR A 32 0.66 -3.69 16.39
C THR A 32 0.74 -4.45 15.06
N PRO A 33 -0.31 -4.40 14.22
CA PRO A 33 -0.24 -4.90 12.85
C PRO A 33 0.55 -3.97 11.91
N GLY A 34 0.99 -2.80 12.38
CA GLY A 34 1.53 -1.72 11.57
C GLY A 34 0.45 -0.71 11.18
N VAL A 35 0.88 0.46 10.69
CA VAL A 35 0.02 1.61 10.38
C VAL A 35 0.41 2.26 9.06
N SER A 36 -0.45 3.07 8.43
CA SER A 36 -1.85 3.34 8.82
C SER A 36 -2.82 2.23 8.42
N SER A 37 -2.47 1.40 7.44
CA SER A 37 -3.31 0.33 6.91
C SER A 37 -3.32 -0.93 7.79
N GLY A 38 -3.48 -0.80 9.11
CA GLY A 38 -3.40 -1.93 10.04
C GLY A 38 -4.43 -3.02 9.78
N GLY A 39 -5.63 -2.67 9.27
CA GLY A 39 -6.65 -3.64 8.87
C GLY A 39 -6.22 -4.58 7.74
N SER A 40 -5.19 -4.21 6.96
CA SER A 40 -4.60 -5.05 5.93
C SER A 40 -3.98 -6.34 6.48
N ALA A 41 -3.75 -6.42 7.80
CA ALA A 41 -3.45 -7.65 8.53
C ALA A 41 -4.43 -8.80 8.27
N ALA A 42 -5.65 -8.50 7.81
CA ALA A 42 -6.58 -9.49 7.29
C ALA A 42 -5.97 -10.38 6.18
N VAL A 43 -5.03 -9.86 5.39
CA VAL A 43 -4.27 -10.61 4.38
C VAL A 43 -3.39 -11.67 5.04
N ALA A 44 -2.57 -11.28 6.02
CA ALA A 44 -1.72 -12.19 6.77
C ALA A 44 -2.56 -13.24 7.54
N ALA A 45 -3.69 -12.83 8.11
CA ALA A 45 -4.67 -13.71 8.78
C ALA A 45 -5.47 -14.61 7.82
N ARG A 46 -5.18 -14.59 6.51
CA ARG A 46 -5.90 -15.35 5.45
C ARG A 46 -7.40 -15.06 5.38
N ARG A 47 -7.82 -13.86 5.79
CA ARG A 47 -9.20 -13.37 5.67
C ARG A 47 -9.45 -12.59 4.38
N SER A 48 -8.38 -12.14 3.71
CA SER A 48 -8.43 -11.58 2.35
C SER A 48 -7.25 -12.09 1.52
N PRO A 49 -7.37 -12.34 0.20
CA PRO A 49 -6.23 -12.69 -0.63
C PRO A 49 -5.27 -11.50 -0.85
N LEU A 50 -5.80 -10.28 -0.90
CA LEU A 50 -5.06 -9.04 -1.13
C LEU A 50 -5.72 -7.87 -0.39
N ASP A 51 -4.96 -6.80 -0.18
CA ASP A 51 -5.46 -5.51 0.31
C ASP A 51 -4.79 -4.38 -0.48
N LEU A 52 -5.53 -3.29 -0.70
CA LEU A 52 -5.05 -2.08 -1.35
C LEU A 52 -4.99 -0.97 -0.31
N GLY A 53 -3.83 -0.34 -0.19
CA GLY A 53 -3.60 0.76 0.75
C GLY A 53 -2.96 1.97 0.08
N ASN A 54 -2.89 3.06 0.81
CA ASN A 54 -2.12 4.25 0.45
C ASN A 54 -0.84 4.30 1.28
N ASP A 55 0.25 4.75 0.68
CA ASP A 55 1.56 4.85 1.34
C ASP A 55 2.21 6.20 0.98
N ILE A 56 2.33 7.04 2.01
CA ILE A 56 3.09 8.30 2.02
C ILE A 56 4.43 8.05 2.74
N ALA A 57 4.36 7.47 3.95
CA ALA A 57 5.50 7.30 4.86
C ALA A 57 5.70 5.85 5.31
N GLY A 58 5.19 4.89 4.55
CA GLY A 58 5.33 3.46 4.85
C GLY A 58 4.01 2.75 5.11
N SER A 59 2.86 3.38 4.91
CA SER A 59 1.58 2.81 5.34
C SER A 59 1.17 1.47 4.71
N VAL A 60 1.80 1.06 3.60
CA VAL A 60 1.67 -0.29 3.03
C VAL A 60 2.87 -1.17 3.44
N ARG A 61 4.07 -0.60 3.45
CA ARG A 61 5.31 -1.32 3.77
C ARG A 61 5.41 -1.72 5.25
N GLN A 62 4.92 -0.90 6.17
CA GLN A 62 4.92 -1.14 7.61
C GLN A 62 4.02 -2.33 7.98
N PRO A 63 2.74 -2.39 7.57
CA PRO A 63 1.94 -3.59 7.79
C PRO A 63 2.51 -4.84 7.14
N ALA A 64 3.08 -4.74 5.94
CA ALA A 64 3.74 -5.88 5.31
C ALA A 64 4.94 -6.40 6.11
N HIS A 65 5.74 -5.48 6.67
CA HIS A 65 6.86 -5.81 7.53
C HIS A 65 6.40 -6.44 8.85
N PHE A 66 5.39 -5.86 9.51
CA PHE A 66 4.94 -6.29 10.84
C PHE A 66 4.07 -7.56 10.80
N CYS A 67 3.25 -7.71 9.76
CA CYS A 67 2.34 -8.84 9.61
C CYS A 67 2.89 -9.95 8.69
N GLY A 68 4.11 -9.82 8.17
CA GLY A 68 4.75 -10.88 7.38
C GLY A 68 4.07 -11.12 6.03
N GLY A 69 4.44 -10.33 5.04
CA GLY A 69 4.11 -10.59 3.63
C GLY A 69 4.77 -9.56 2.71
N TYR A 70 4.18 -9.34 1.54
CA TYR A 70 4.76 -8.51 0.49
C TYR A 70 3.99 -7.20 0.34
N GLY A 71 4.66 -6.08 0.61
CA GLY A 71 4.11 -4.73 0.44
C GLY A 71 4.86 -3.99 -0.67
N LEU A 72 4.13 -3.46 -1.66
CA LEU A 72 4.72 -2.64 -2.73
C LEU A 72 4.15 -1.23 -2.70
N LYS A 73 5.02 -0.26 -2.46
CA LYS A 73 4.73 1.15 -2.71
C LYS A 73 5.13 1.48 -4.15
N LEU A 74 4.19 1.95 -4.95
CA LEU A 74 4.46 2.28 -6.35
C LEU A 74 5.20 3.61 -6.49
N THR A 75 5.77 3.84 -7.68
CA THR A 75 6.24 5.16 -8.09
C THR A 75 5.07 6.15 -8.07
N ASP A 76 5.35 7.40 -7.69
CA ASP A 76 4.34 8.44 -7.76
C ASP A 76 3.77 8.56 -9.18
N ARG A 77 2.45 8.78 -9.27
CA ARG A 77 1.69 8.81 -10.54
C ARG A 77 1.85 7.56 -11.41
N ARG A 78 2.24 6.41 -10.85
CA ARG A 78 2.21 5.13 -11.59
C ARG A 78 0.79 4.63 -11.81
N ILE A 79 -0.12 4.90 -10.87
CA ILE A 79 -1.53 4.54 -10.99
C ILE A 79 -2.45 5.68 -10.59
N PRO A 80 -3.67 5.76 -11.15
CA PRO A 80 -4.64 6.80 -10.80
C PRO A 80 -5.15 6.68 -9.37
N THR A 81 -5.28 7.82 -8.70
CA THR A 81 -5.84 7.90 -7.33
C THR A 81 -7.22 8.57 -7.27
N ALA A 82 -7.96 8.56 -8.40
CA ALA A 82 -9.33 9.07 -8.44
C ALA A 82 -10.22 8.36 -7.42
N GLY A 83 -10.96 9.13 -6.61
CA GLY A 83 -11.94 8.60 -5.66
C GLY A 83 -11.36 8.04 -4.35
N GLN A 84 -10.04 8.12 -4.13
CA GLN A 84 -9.43 7.68 -2.87
C GLN A 84 -9.64 8.68 -1.74
N ILE A 85 -9.23 9.92 -1.95
CA ILE A 85 -9.51 11.05 -1.05
C ILE A 85 -10.36 12.05 -1.84
N PRO A 86 -11.50 12.49 -1.29
CA PRO A 86 -12.30 13.52 -1.95
C PRO A 86 -11.49 14.81 -2.07
N ASP A 87 -11.51 15.42 -3.26
CA ASP A 87 -10.96 16.77 -3.43
C ASP A 87 -11.79 17.73 -2.55
N ILE A 88 -11.11 18.45 -1.64
CA ILE A 88 -11.78 19.42 -0.75
C ILE A 88 -11.86 20.75 -1.50
N PRO A 89 -13.07 21.28 -1.79
CA PRO A 89 -13.22 22.52 -2.53
C PRO A 89 -12.46 23.68 -1.87
N GLY A 90 -11.66 24.40 -2.66
CA GLY A 90 -10.87 25.54 -2.17
C GLY A 90 -9.56 25.18 -1.48
N MET A 91 -9.22 23.90 -1.31
CA MET A 91 -7.94 23.46 -0.76
C MET A 91 -6.98 23.00 -1.87
N PRO A 92 -5.70 23.43 -1.88
CA PRO A 92 -4.72 22.88 -2.78
C PRO A 92 -4.54 21.38 -2.51
N VAL A 93 -4.29 20.59 -3.57
CA VAL A 93 -4.09 19.14 -3.45
C VAL A 93 -2.67 18.83 -2.96
N CYS A 94 -2.37 19.21 -1.72
CA CYS A 94 -1.02 19.17 -1.13
C CYS A 94 -0.51 17.75 -0.84
N PHE A 95 -1.38 16.79 -0.54
CA PHE A 95 -0.99 15.40 -0.26
C PHE A 95 -0.61 14.58 -1.51
N ARG A 96 -0.81 15.13 -2.72
CA ARG A 96 -0.75 14.36 -3.98
C ARG A 96 0.68 13.95 -4.37
N GLN A 97 1.72 14.65 -3.92
CA GLN A 97 3.08 14.43 -4.42
C GLN A 97 3.83 13.28 -3.73
N MET A 98 3.32 12.75 -2.62
CA MET A 98 3.98 11.67 -1.87
C MET A 98 3.08 10.44 -1.69
N MET A 99 1.76 10.64 -1.73
CA MET A 99 0.82 9.54 -1.55
C MET A 99 0.72 8.69 -2.82
N THR A 100 1.05 7.42 -2.66
CA THR A 100 0.92 6.42 -3.72
C THR A 100 0.03 5.30 -3.26
N VAL A 101 -0.57 4.57 -4.20
CA VAL A 101 -1.27 3.33 -3.89
C VAL A 101 -0.25 2.20 -3.83
N GLY A 102 -0.52 1.23 -2.97
CA GLY A 102 0.23 -0.01 -2.89
C GLY A 102 -0.65 -1.22 -2.66
N CYS A 103 -0.06 -2.39 -2.85
CA CYS A 103 -0.68 -3.68 -2.56
C CYS A 103 0.00 -4.30 -1.33
N PHE A 104 -0.79 -4.96 -0.48
CA PHE A 104 -0.30 -5.93 0.50
C PHE A 104 -0.88 -7.32 0.19
N VAL A 105 0.01 -8.29 0.02
CA VAL A 105 -0.32 -9.66 -0.40
C VAL A 105 0.57 -10.69 0.31
N ARG A 106 0.28 -11.99 0.11
CA ARG A 106 1.06 -13.10 0.73
C ARG A 106 2.09 -13.76 -0.20
N SER A 107 2.07 -13.47 -1.49
CA SER A 107 3.00 -14.06 -2.47
C SER A 107 3.50 -13.00 -3.47
N LEU A 108 4.64 -13.26 -4.08
CA LEU A 108 5.18 -12.35 -5.11
C LEU A 108 4.33 -12.39 -6.38
N GLU A 109 3.75 -13.54 -6.70
CA GLU A 109 2.84 -13.74 -7.82
C GLU A 109 1.56 -12.92 -7.65
N ASP A 110 0.97 -12.93 -6.45
CA ASP A 110 -0.18 -12.08 -6.14
C ASP A 110 0.18 -10.58 -6.23
N LEU A 111 1.43 -10.23 -5.92
CA LEU A 111 1.90 -8.84 -5.99
C LEU A 111 1.97 -8.37 -7.44
N GLN A 112 2.55 -9.20 -8.31
CA GLN A 112 2.64 -8.96 -9.74
C GLN A 112 1.23 -8.88 -10.36
N LEU A 113 0.34 -9.80 -9.99
CA LEU A 113 -1.05 -9.79 -10.44
C LEU A 113 -1.77 -8.52 -9.97
N CYS A 114 -1.70 -8.19 -8.68
CA CYS A 114 -2.32 -6.99 -8.11
C CYS A 114 -1.85 -5.75 -8.87
N PHE A 115 -0.55 -5.60 -9.06
CA PHE A 115 0.01 -4.48 -9.79
C PHE A 115 -0.47 -4.42 -11.24
N SER A 116 -0.49 -5.55 -11.96
CA SER A 116 -0.97 -5.58 -13.35
C SER A 116 -2.44 -5.18 -13.51
N LEU A 117 -3.27 -5.45 -12.49
CA LEU A 117 -4.70 -5.15 -12.50
C LEU A 117 -4.99 -3.67 -12.23
N ILE A 118 -4.17 -3.03 -11.38
CA ILE A 118 -4.38 -1.63 -10.98
C ILE A 118 -3.55 -0.64 -11.82
N ALA A 119 -2.60 -1.13 -12.61
CA ALA A 119 -1.84 -0.31 -13.55
C ALA A 119 -2.73 0.20 -14.70
N GLY A 120 -2.54 1.45 -15.10
CA GLY A 120 -3.28 2.04 -16.21
C GLY A 120 -3.49 3.54 -16.03
N THR A 121 -4.40 4.09 -16.82
CA THR A 121 -4.78 5.50 -16.80
C THR A 121 -6.25 5.67 -16.46
N ASP A 122 -6.60 6.87 -15.99
CA ASP A 122 -7.98 7.27 -15.71
C ASP A 122 -8.15 8.72 -16.18
N THR A 123 -9.20 9.00 -16.96
CA THR A 123 -9.47 10.34 -17.49
C THR A 123 -9.75 11.37 -16.39
N ARG A 124 -10.17 10.93 -15.20
CA ARG A 124 -10.34 11.79 -14.01
C ARG A 124 -8.99 12.23 -13.43
N ARG A 125 -7.89 11.58 -13.82
CA ARG A 125 -6.51 11.84 -13.40
C ARG A 125 -5.58 11.90 -14.61
N PRO A 126 -5.70 12.99 -15.42
CA PRO A 126 -4.87 13.18 -16.59
C PRO A 126 -3.38 13.38 -16.25
N ASP A 127 -3.04 13.59 -14.97
CA ASP A 127 -1.68 13.65 -14.45
C ASP A 127 -0.98 12.28 -14.39
N VAL A 128 -1.69 11.18 -14.63
CA VAL A 128 -1.13 9.82 -14.71
C VAL A 128 -0.92 9.42 -16.17
N LEU A 129 0.34 9.20 -16.53
CA LEU A 129 0.73 8.87 -17.90
C LEU A 129 0.51 7.37 -18.21
N PRO A 130 0.21 7.00 -19.47
CA PRO A 130 0.04 5.60 -19.89
C PRO A 130 1.39 4.89 -20.01
N VAL A 131 2.06 4.68 -18.88
CA VAL A 131 3.34 3.95 -18.82
C VAL A 131 3.06 2.45 -18.90
N PRO A 132 3.53 1.73 -19.94
CA PRO A 132 3.30 0.30 -20.06
C PRO A 132 3.93 -0.49 -18.90
N LEU A 133 3.44 -1.69 -18.67
CA LEU A 133 4.11 -2.62 -17.77
C LEU A 133 5.37 -3.15 -18.45
N ASP A 134 6.50 -3.06 -17.75
CA ASP A 134 7.76 -3.59 -18.25
C ASP A 134 7.71 -5.12 -18.30
N ILE A 135 8.26 -5.69 -19.36
CA ILE A 135 8.59 -7.11 -19.38
C ILE A 135 9.91 -7.25 -18.61
N PRO A 136 9.96 -8.04 -17.51
CA PRO A 136 11.19 -8.20 -16.74
C PRO A 136 12.33 -8.64 -17.66
N ALA A 137 13.43 -7.87 -17.68
CA ALA A 137 14.56 -8.10 -18.59
C ALA A 137 15.36 -9.39 -18.28
N GLY A 138 14.87 -10.25 -17.37
CA GLY A 138 15.52 -11.52 -17.00
C GLY A 138 16.88 -11.36 -16.32
N GLN A 139 17.18 -10.19 -15.75
CA GLN A 139 18.46 -9.99 -15.05
C GLN A 139 18.56 -10.90 -13.83
N VAL A 140 19.66 -11.64 -13.74
CA VAL A 140 19.98 -12.49 -12.59
C VAL A 140 20.66 -11.68 -11.50
N LEU A 141 20.46 -12.07 -10.23
CA LEU A 141 21.02 -11.37 -9.06
C LEU A 141 22.52 -11.02 -9.17
N PRO A 142 23.42 -11.89 -9.68
CA PRO A 142 24.84 -11.56 -9.80
C PRO A 142 25.15 -10.36 -10.71
N ASN A 143 24.22 -9.99 -11.59
CA ASN A 143 24.40 -8.88 -12.53
C ASN A 143 23.79 -7.57 -12.03
N LEU A 144 23.15 -7.58 -10.85
CA LEU A 144 22.57 -6.38 -10.24
C LEU A 144 23.62 -5.66 -9.38
N LYS A 145 23.65 -4.33 -9.49
CA LYS A 145 24.41 -3.47 -8.57
C LYS A 145 23.51 -3.16 -7.38
N ILE A 146 23.79 -3.79 -6.24
CA ILE A 146 23.00 -3.63 -5.01
C ILE A 146 23.82 -2.80 -4.02
N ALA A 147 23.26 -1.66 -3.62
CA ALA A 147 23.78 -0.85 -2.50
C ALA A 147 22.99 -1.19 -1.23
N TRP A 148 23.63 -1.13 -0.07
CA TRP A 148 23.01 -1.32 1.24
C TRP A 148 23.52 -0.29 2.25
N ILE A 149 22.77 -0.09 3.33
CA ILE A 149 23.11 0.73 4.48
C ILE A 149 22.62 0.01 5.75
N ASP A 150 23.44 -0.03 6.80
CA ASP A 150 23.19 -0.81 8.01
C ASP A 150 22.49 0.00 9.14
N GLN A 151 21.95 1.18 8.78
CA GLN A 151 21.42 2.29 9.60
C GLN A 151 22.37 3.48 9.70
#